data_AF-A0A0F9B7L1-F1
#
_entry.id   AF-A0A0F9B7L1-F1
#
_cell.length_a   1.000
_cell.length_b   1.000
_cell.length_c   1.000
_cell.angle_alpha   90.00
_cell.angle_beta   90.00
_cell.angle_gamma   90.00
#
_symmetry.space_group_name_H-M   'P 1'
#
loop_
_entity.id
_entity.type
_entity.pdbx_description
1 polymer ?
#
loop_
_entity_poly.entity_id
_entity_poly.type
_entity_poly.pdbx_seq_one_letter_code
_entity_poly.pdbx_strand_id
1 'polypeptide(L)' 'MTVSEWADERRILAGEGTPFPGKWRTSRTPYLRAIMDALSPHSGIAKVVFMKGTQLGATEVANNVAFFYIDVDPSPIG' A
#
# COMPACT_ATOMS: atom_id res chain seq x y z
N MET A 1 6.50 11.90 -0.75
CA MET A 1 6.38 10.53 -1.26
C MET A 1 5.18 9.89 -0.60
N THR A 2 4.23 9.37 -1.37
CA THR A 2 3.07 8.63 -0.85
C THR A 2 3.39 7.14 -0.70
N VAL A 3 2.53 6.41 0.01
CA VAL A 3 2.62 4.95 0.14
C VAL A 3 2.58 4.27 -1.23
N SER A 4 1.78 4.78 -2.17
CA SER A 4 1.67 4.18 -3.51
C SER A 4 2.93 4.37 -4.35
N GLU A 5 3.55 5.55 -4.28
CA GLU A 5 4.83 5.86 -4.93
C GLU A 5 5.96 5.00 -4.36
N TRP A 6 6.06 4.92 -3.02
CA TRP A 6 7.06 4.07 -2.36
C TRP A 6 6.90 2.60 -2.73
N ALA A 7 5.66 2.09 -2.75
CA ALA A 7 5.40 0.70 -3.12
C ALA A 7 5.80 0.45 -4.58
N ASP A 8 5.49 1.37 -5.49
CA ASP A 8 5.90 1.31 -6.90
C ASP A 8 7.41 1.40 -7.08
N GLU A 9 8.16 2.00 -6.16
CA GLU A 9 9.62 2.11 -6.23
C GLU A 9 10.35 0.93 -5.60
N ARG A 10 9.93 0.52 -4.39
CA ARG A 10 10.71 -0.34 -3.48
C ARG A 10 10.10 -1.70 -3.23
N ARG A 11 8.77 -1.88 -3.37
CA ARG A 11 8.13 -3.14 -2.99
C ARG A 11 8.32 -4.22 -4.05
N ILE A 12 8.72 -5.41 -3.61
CA ILE A 12 8.88 -6.61 -4.43
C ILE A 12 8.00 -7.71 -3.83
N LEU A 13 7.17 -8.32 -4.67
CA LEU A 13 6.37 -9.47 -4.31
C LEU A 13 7.18 -10.74 -4.57
N ALA A 14 7.40 -11.52 -3.50
CA ALA A 14 7.98 -12.87 -3.60
C ALA A 14 7.07 -13.74 -4.48
N GLY A 15 7.65 -14.64 -5.27
CA GLY A 15 6.89 -15.38 -6.29
C GLY A 15 5.91 -16.42 -5.75
N GLU A 16 6.00 -16.79 -4.47
CA GLU A 16 5.02 -17.65 -3.81
C GLU A 16 3.81 -16.83 -3.35
N GLY A 17 2.61 -17.25 -3.76
CA GLY A 17 1.35 -16.67 -3.27
C GLY A 17 0.83 -15.44 -4.03
N THR A 18 1.54 -14.99 -5.09
CA THR A 18 1.06 -13.93 -5.98
C THR A 18 1.02 -14.39 -7.44
N PRO A 19 -0.04 -14.07 -8.21
CA PRO A 19 -0.04 -14.28 -9.66
C PRO A 19 0.94 -13.35 -10.38
N PHE A 20 1.52 -12.38 -9.68
CA PHE A 20 2.37 -11.34 -10.23
C PHE A 20 3.71 -11.22 -9.49
N PRO A 21 4.63 -12.17 -9.68
CA PRO A 21 5.97 -12.11 -9.09
C PRO A 21 6.73 -10.86 -9.55
N GLY A 22 7.54 -10.30 -8.66
CA GLY A 22 8.42 -9.17 -8.95
C GLY A 22 7.91 -7.83 -8.43
N LYS A 23 8.34 -6.74 -9.08
CA LYS A 23 8.12 -5.38 -8.58
C LYS A 23 6.62 -5.04 -8.52
N TRP A 24 6.19 -4.48 -7.39
CA TRP A 24 4.83 -3.99 -7.20
C TRP A 24 4.52 -2.91 -8.25
N ARG A 25 3.27 -2.91 -8.73
CA ARG A 25 2.78 -1.92 -9.69
C ARG A 25 1.35 -1.55 -9.34
N THR A 26 1.18 -0.36 -8.78
CA THR A 26 -0.12 0.22 -8.43
C THR A 26 -1.00 0.39 -9.67
N SER A 27 -0.40 0.52 -10.87
CA SER A 27 -1.13 0.54 -12.13
C SER A 27 -1.93 -0.74 -12.42
N ARG A 28 -1.60 -1.89 -11.80
CA ARG A 28 -2.40 -3.12 -11.89
C ARG A 28 -3.66 -3.08 -11.05
N THR A 29 -3.66 -2.29 -9.98
CA THR A 29 -4.76 -2.11 -9.04
C THR A 29 -5.00 -0.63 -8.82
N PRO A 30 -5.41 0.13 -9.86
CA PRO A 30 -5.45 1.59 -9.82
C PRO A 30 -6.42 2.12 -8.75
N TYR A 31 -7.45 1.35 -8.43
CA TYR A 31 -8.42 1.67 -7.37
C TYR A 31 -7.81 1.67 -5.96
N LEU A 32 -6.66 1.02 -5.73
CA LEU A 32 -5.97 1.02 -4.43
C LEU A 32 -5.11 2.27 -4.23
N ARG A 33 -4.79 3.01 -5.31
CA ARG A 33 -3.93 4.20 -5.23
C ARG A 33 -4.49 5.25 -4.27
N ALA A 34 -5.75 5.64 -4.48
CA ALA A 34 -6.39 6.66 -3.65
C ALA A 34 -6.45 6.26 -2.17
N ILE A 35 -6.61 4.96 -1.88
CA ILE A 35 -6.62 4.43 -0.51
C ILE A 35 -5.22 4.51 0.11
N MET A 36 -4.18 4.10 -0.62
CA MET A 36 -2.79 4.18 -0.16
C MET A 36 -2.33 5.64 0.04
N ASP A 37 -2.70 6.53 -0.86
CA ASP A 37 -2.36 7.95 -0.77
C ASP A 37 -3.10 8.62 0.40
N ALA A 38 -4.36 8.25 0.64
CA ALA A 38 -5.11 8.69 1.80
C ALA A 38 -4.52 8.18 3.13
N LEU A 39 -3.86 7.01 3.14
CA LEU A 39 -3.16 6.46 4.31
C LEU A 39 -1.71 6.96 4.44
N SER A 40 -1.25 7.86 3.57
CA SER A 40 0.09 8.44 3.66
C SER A 40 0.15 9.51 4.76
N PRO A 41 1.28 9.67 5.49
CA PRO A 41 1.39 10.62 6.60
C PRO A 41 1.04 12.08 6.23
N HIS A 42 1.27 12.46 4.98
CA HIS A 42 1.00 13.81 4.47
C HIS A 42 -0.47 14.08 4.14
N SER A 43 -1.36 13.07 4.17
CA SER A 43 -2.78 13.23 3.83
C SER A 43 -3.57 13.97 4.91
N GLY A 44 -3.09 13.94 6.16
CA GLY A 44 -3.82 14.45 7.33
C GLY A 44 -5.06 13.62 7.71
N ILE A 45 -5.27 12.46 7.08
CA ILE A 45 -6.44 11.60 7.32
C ILE A 45 -6.10 10.58 8.43
N ALA A 46 -6.82 10.66 9.55
CA ALA A 46 -6.64 9.73 10.67
C ALA A 46 -7.32 8.37 10.45
N LYS A 47 -8.32 8.28 9.57
CA LYS A 47 -9.07 7.04 9.33
C LYS A 47 -9.64 6.97 7.93
N VAL A 48 -9.34 5.87 7.23
CA VAL A 48 -9.90 5.56 5.91
C VAL A 48 -10.83 4.35 6.04
N VAL A 49 -12.08 4.48 5.57
CA VAL A 49 -13.06 3.39 5.52
C VAL A 49 -13.46 3.18 4.07
N PHE A 50 -13.31 1.94 3.58
CA PHE A 50 -13.69 1.58 2.22
C PHE A 50 -14.41 0.22 2.22
N MET A 51 -15.37 0.07 1.31
CA MET A 51 -16.05 -1.20 1.07
C MET A 51 -15.29 -1.97 -0.01
N LYS A 52 -14.98 -3.24 0.26
CA LYS A 52 -14.25 -4.10 -0.68
C LYS A 52 -14.91 -5.47 -0.82
N GLY A 53 -14.88 -6.01 -2.04
CA GLY A 53 -15.16 -7.41 -2.31
C GLY A 53 -13.99 -8.34 -1.93
N THR A 54 -14.23 -9.65 -1.95
CA THR A 54 -13.20 -10.66 -1.68
C THR A 54 -12.02 -10.54 -2.67
N GLN A 55 -10.80 -10.81 -2.19
CA GLN A 55 -9.55 -10.82 -2.99
C GLN A 55 -9.13 -9.50 -3.68
N LEU A 56 -9.74 -8.35 -3.36
CA LEU A 56 -9.39 -7.06 -3.97
C LEU A 56 -8.06 -6.42 -3.48
N GLY A 57 -7.19 -7.15 -2.77
CA GLY A 57 -5.88 -6.65 -2.36
C GLY A 57 -5.87 -5.72 -1.14
N ALA A 58 -6.89 -5.78 -0.28
CA ALA A 58 -6.92 -4.99 0.97
C ALA A 58 -5.74 -5.31 1.89
N THR A 59 -5.34 -6.58 1.98
CA THR A 59 -4.14 -7.01 2.71
C THR A 59 -2.87 -6.40 2.13
N GLU A 60 -2.79 -6.29 0.81
CA GLU A 60 -1.64 -5.71 0.12
C GLU A 60 -1.50 -4.20 0.39
N VAL A 61 -2.63 -3.48 0.48
CA VAL A 61 -2.62 -2.07 0.93
C VAL A 61 -2.09 -1.97 2.35
N ALA A 62 -2.60 -2.79 3.28
CA ALA A 62 -2.13 -2.76 4.67
C ALA A 62 -0.63 -3.06 4.77
N ASN A 63 -0.14 -4.04 3.99
CA ASN A 63 1.29 -4.36 3.90
C ASN A 63 2.10 -3.19 3.35
N ASN A 64 1.66 -2.56 2.26
CA ASN A 64 2.34 -1.38 1.67
C ASN A 64 2.48 -0.25 2.69
N VAL A 65 1.39 0.04 3.40
CA VAL A 65 1.36 1.07 4.43
C VAL A 65 2.32 0.72 5.55
N ALA A 66 2.24 -0.49 6.11
CA ALA A 66 3.13 -0.92 7.18
C ALA A 66 4.62 -0.83 6.79
N PHE A 67 4.98 -1.31 5.60
CA PHE A 67 6.37 -1.23 5.13
C PHE A 67 6.82 0.20 4.83
N PHE A 68 5.93 1.06 4.33
CA PHE A 68 6.22 2.48 4.14
C PHE A 68 6.57 3.15 5.47
N TYR A 69 5.77 2.92 6.51
CA TYR A 69 6.06 3.47 7.84
C TYR A 69 7.38 2.90 8.40
N ILE A 70 7.67 1.61 8.24
CA ILE A 70 8.94 1.03 8.70
C ILE A 70 10.17 1.67 8.01
N ASP A 71 10.08 1.98 6.71
CA ASP A 71 11.21 2.47 5.91
C ASP A 71 11.39 3.99 5.95
N VAL A 72 10.31 4.77 5.97
CA VAL A 72 10.35 6.23 5.78
C VAL A 72 10.29 7.00 7.10
N ASP A 73 9.57 6.50 8.10
CA ASP A 73 9.44 7.16 9.40
C ASP A 73 9.05 6.14 10.48
N PRO A 74 10.00 5.65 11.30
CA PRO A 74 9.71 4.76 12.43
C PRO A 74 8.95 5.52 13.54
N SER A 75 7.74 5.96 13.22
CA SER A 75 6.72 6.51 14.09
C SER A 75 5.73 5.40 14.45
N PRO A 76 5.06 5.46 15.61
CA PRO A 76 3.96 4.55 15.92
C PRO A 76 2.93 4.54 14.80
N ILE A 77 2.49 3.35 14.38
CA ILE A 77 1.39 3.18 13.43
C ILE A 77 0.12 3.61 14.17
N GLY A 78 -0.28 4.86 13.98
CA GLY A 78 -1.42 5.52 14.64
C GLY A 78 -2.66 5.59 13.75
#